data_AF-L0K376-F1
#
_entry.id   AF-L0K376-F1
#
_cell.length_a   1.000
_cell.length_b   1.000
_cell.length_c   1.000
_cell.angle_alpha   90.00
_cell.angle_beta   90.00
_cell.angle_gamma   90.00
#
_symmetry.space_group_name_H-M   'P 1'
#
loop_
_entity.id
_entity.type
_entity.pdbx_description
1 polymer ?
#
loop_
_entity_poly.entity_id
_entity_poly.type
_entity_poly.pdbx_seq_one_letter_code
_entity_poly.pdbx_strand_id
1 'polypeptide(L)'
;MLDPGSYGIVGRLALAAFVSVAPTLLFLGLVRGLERLRDDALLLELRHREDVDVSPNDDVLDVLADGLEFDRADRSEYRCPSCETPNDSNARYCRECLAQLAEG
;
A
#
# COMPACT_ATOMS: atom_id res chain seq x y z
N MET A 1 2.35 -38.83 31.63
CA MET A 1 3.47 -38.05 32.17
C MET A 1 4.20 -37.47 30.96
N LEU A 2 4.12 -36.17 30.71
CA LEU A 2 4.84 -35.55 29.60
C LEU A 2 6.34 -35.53 29.93
N ASP A 3 7.16 -36.06 29.02
CA ASP A 3 8.62 -36.17 29.15
C ASP A 3 9.29 -34.79 29.24
N PRO A 4 10.30 -34.58 30.12
CA PRO A 4 11.05 -33.33 30.23
C PRO A 4 11.70 -32.89 28.89
N GLY A 5 12.07 -33.84 28.02
CA GLY A 5 12.59 -33.55 26.69
C GLY A 5 11.55 -32.99 25.71
N SER A 6 10.27 -33.32 25.89
CA SER A 6 9.17 -32.84 25.03
C SER A 6 8.95 -31.34 25.18
N TYR A 7 9.04 -30.82 26.40
CA TYR A 7 8.89 -29.38 26.68
C TYR A 7 9.97 -28.53 26.01
N GLY A 8 11.21 -29.03 25.89
CA GLY A 8 12.28 -28.33 25.18
C GLY A 8 12.00 -28.17 23.69
N ILE A 9 11.38 -29.17 23.07
CA ILE A 9 11.02 -29.15 21.64
C ILE A 9 9.81 -28.25 21.43
N VAL A 10 8.77 -28.42 22.23
CA VAL A 10 7.54 -27.60 22.17
C VAL A 10 7.87 -26.12 22.39
N GLY A 11 8.74 -25.80 23.34
CA GLY A 11 9.16 -24.42 23.61
C GLY A 11 9.90 -23.76 22.44
N ARG A 12 10.82 -24.49 21.79
CA ARG A 12 11.53 -23.98 20.60
C ARG A 12 10.60 -23.78 19.42
N LEU A 13 9.66 -24.70 19.23
CA LEU A 13 8.69 -24.64 18.14
C LEU A 13 7.71 -23.47 18.34
N ALA A 14 7.27 -23.23 19.58
CA ALA A 14 6.47 -22.07 19.94
C ALA A 14 7.24 -20.76 19.74
N LEU A 15 8.52 -20.70 20.16
CA LEU A 15 9.35 -19.51 19.99
C LEU A 15 9.64 -19.23 18.51
N ALA A 16 9.91 -20.26 17.71
CA ALA A 16 10.07 -20.14 16.26
C ALA A 16 8.79 -19.63 15.59
N ALA A 17 7.64 -20.23 15.91
CA ALA A 17 6.36 -19.78 15.39
C ALA A 17 6.05 -18.33 15.79
N PHE A 18 6.33 -17.95 17.05
CA PHE A 18 6.16 -16.59 17.52
C PHE A 18 7.07 -15.62 16.76
N VAL A 19 8.36 -15.91 16.62
CA VAL A 19 9.30 -15.06 15.87
C VAL A 19 8.89 -14.90 14.40
N SER A 20 8.27 -15.91 13.79
CA SER A 20 7.81 -15.83 12.40
C SER A 20 6.49 -15.06 12.24
N VAL A 21 5.54 -15.25 13.16
CA VAL A 21 4.18 -14.68 13.07
C VAL A 21 4.09 -13.29 13.72
N ALA A 22 4.90 -13.02 14.75
CA ALA A 22 4.92 -11.72 15.42
C ALA A 22 5.19 -10.53 14.48
N PRO A 23 6.20 -10.54 13.58
CA PRO A 23 6.45 -9.39 12.72
C PRO A 23 5.32 -9.11 11.72
N THR A 24 4.66 -10.15 11.21
CA THR A 24 3.49 -9.97 10.33
C THR A 24 2.28 -9.44 11.09
N LEU A 25 2.00 -9.96 12.29
CA LEU A 25 0.95 -9.43 13.15
C LEU A 25 1.23 -8.01 13.61
N LEU A 26 2.49 -7.69 13.94
CA LEU A 26 2.90 -6.35 14.34
C LEU A 26 2.73 -5.37 13.18
N PHE A 27 3.15 -5.74 11.98
CA PHE A 27 2.94 -4.93 10.78
C PHE A 27 1.44 -4.71 10.50
N LEU A 28 0.64 -5.77 10.47
CA LEU A 28 -0.80 -5.67 10.24
C LEU A 28 -1.52 -4.88 11.33
N GLY A 29 -1.07 -5.02 12.59
CA GLY A 29 -1.59 -4.27 13.71
C GLY A 29 -1.26 -2.78 13.60
N LEU A 30 -0.04 -2.44 13.16
CA LEU A 30 0.38 -1.06 12.94
C LEU A 30 -0.41 -0.43 11.79
N VAL A 31 -0.52 -1.12 10.65
CA VAL A 31 -1.31 -0.67 9.50
C VAL A 31 -2.77 -0.47 9.88
N ARG A 32 -3.42 -1.46 10.51
CA ARG A 32 -4.80 -1.33 10.98
C ARG A 32 -4.97 -0.25 12.05
N GLY A 33 -3.97 -0.06 12.91
CA GLY A 33 -3.99 0.99 13.92
C GLY A 33 -3.95 2.39 13.29
N LEU A 34 -3.09 2.59 12.30
CA LEU A 34 -3.01 3.83 11.52
C LEU A 34 -4.29 4.06 10.70
N GLU A 35 -4.83 3.02 10.06
CA GLU A 35 -6.12 3.08 9.36
C GLU A 35 -7.23 3.50 10.32
N ARG A 36 -7.27 2.93 11.53
CA ARG A 36 -8.29 3.27 12.54
C ARG A 36 -8.19 4.73 13.00
N LEU A 37 -6.98 5.23 13.24
CA LEU A 37 -6.77 6.65 13.62
C LEU A 37 -7.20 7.61 12.50
N ARG A 38 -6.93 7.24 11.24
CA ARG A 38 -7.38 8.00 10.07
C ARG A 38 -8.90 7.96 9.91
N ASP A 39 -9.49 6.79 10.06
CA ASP A 39 -10.93 6.60 9.95
C ASP A 39 -11.68 7.33 11.06
N ASP A 40 -11.19 7.28 12.31
CA ASP A 40 -11.80 8.02 13.43
C ASP A 40 -11.79 9.54 13.19
N ALA A 41 -10.72 10.08 12.58
CA ALA A 41 -10.66 11.49 12.18
C ALA A 41 -11.67 11.82 11.07
N LEU A 42 -11.80 10.95 10.05
CA LEU A 42 -12.81 11.09 9.00
C LEU A 42 -14.24 10.94 9.54
N LEU A 43 -14.48 10.04 10.48
CA LEU A 43 -15.78 9.79 11.11
C LEU A 43 -16.24 11.01 11.92
N LEU A 44 -15.30 11.68 12.60
CA LEU A 44 -15.57 12.89 13.37
C LEU A 44 -15.94 14.06 12.44
N GLU A 45 -15.23 14.18 11.31
CA GLU A 45 -15.53 15.17 10.27
C GLU A 45 -16.88 14.90 9.59
N LEU A 46 -17.18 13.64 9.24
CA LEU A 46 -18.47 13.26 8.66
C LEU A 46 -19.63 13.51 9.63
N ARG A 47 -19.44 13.21 10.93
CA ARG A 47 -20.46 13.54 11.95
C ARG A 47 -20.69 15.05 12.02
N HIS A 48 -19.63 15.85 11.95
CA HIS A 48 -19.74 17.30 11.96
C HIS A 48 -20.42 17.85 10.70
N ARG A 49 -20.21 17.18 9.56
CA ARG A 49 -20.85 17.52 8.29
C ARG A 49 -22.28 16.99 8.15
N GLU A 50 -22.67 15.91 8.82
CA GLU A 50 -24.06 15.42 8.84
C GLU A 50 -25.00 16.37 9.60
N ASP A 51 -24.49 17.06 10.64
CA ASP A 51 -25.21 18.16 11.29
C ASP A 51 -25.36 19.41 10.38
N VAL A 52 -24.61 19.49 9.28
CA VAL A 52 -24.59 20.60 8.33
C VAL A 52 -25.05 20.09 6.96
N ASP A 53 -26.36 20.05 6.74
CA ASP A 53 -27.02 19.67 5.48
C ASP A 53 -26.36 20.31 4.24
N VAL A 54 -25.45 19.59 3.55
CA VAL A 54 -24.81 20.03 2.30
C VAL A 54 -24.53 18.86 1.36
N SER A 55 -25.07 18.98 0.14
CA SER A 55 -24.83 18.16 -1.06
C SER A 55 -23.33 17.93 -1.34
N PRO A 56 -22.77 16.69 -1.29
CA PRO A 56 -21.34 16.52 -1.02
C PRO A 56 -20.48 15.83 -2.11
N ASN A 57 -20.74 16.00 -3.41
CA ASN A 57 -20.02 15.20 -4.43
C ASN A 57 -19.16 15.95 -5.46
N ASP A 58 -19.35 17.25 -5.68
CA ASP A 58 -18.67 17.93 -6.79
C ASP A 58 -17.28 18.47 -6.40
N ASP A 59 -17.12 19.13 -5.24
CA ASP A 59 -15.85 19.77 -4.88
C ASP A 59 -14.71 18.80 -4.52
N VAL A 60 -15.02 17.65 -3.90
CA VAL A 60 -13.98 16.71 -3.44
C VAL A 60 -13.40 15.92 -4.61
N LEU A 61 -14.23 15.60 -5.61
CA LEU A 61 -13.80 14.89 -6.80
C LEU A 61 -12.86 15.76 -7.64
N ASP A 62 -13.13 17.06 -7.73
CA ASP A 62 -12.35 18.02 -8.52
C ASP A 62 -10.93 18.23 -7.94
N VAL A 63 -10.83 18.35 -6.61
CA VAL A 63 -9.52 18.47 -5.92
C VAL A 63 -8.67 17.19 -6.05
N LEU A 64 -9.30 16.01 -6.04
CA LEU A 64 -8.60 14.75 -6.27
C LEU A 64 -8.18 14.58 -7.74
N ALA A 65 -8.99 15.06 -8.68
CA ALA A 65 -8.68 15.00 -10.11
C ALA A 65 -7.48 15.89 -10.46
N ASP A 66 -7.44 17.12 -9.94
CA ASP A 66 -6.35 18.09 -10.16
C ASP A 66 -4.99 17.53 -9.69
N GLY A 67 -4.93 16.95 -8.48
CA GLY A 67 -3.70 16.34 -7.96
C GLY A 67 -3.21 15.12 -8.78
N LEU A 68 -4.13 14.36 -9.37
CA LEU A 68 -3.81 13.24 -10.25
C LEU A 68 -3.42 13.66 -11.68
N GLU A 69 -3.77 14.88 -12.10
CA GLU A 69 -3.41 15.44 -13.40
C GLU A 69 -1.94 15.91 -13.40
N PHE A 70 -1.50 16.58 -12.33
CA PHE A 70 -0.10 16.99 -12.15
C PHE A 70 0.87 15.80 -12.12
N ASP A 71 0.50 14.70 -11.46
CA ASP A 71 1.33 13.47 -11.36
C ASP A 71 1.44 12.71 -12.70
N ARG A 72 0.46 12.88 -13.60
CA ARG A 72 0.50 12.31 -14.96
C ARG A 72 1.32 13.16 -15.93
N ALA A 73 1.28 14.49 -15.78
CA ALA A 73 1.97 15.40 -16.69
C ALA A 73 3.51 15.31 -16.61
N ASP A 74 4.05 14.92 -15.44
CA ASP A 74 5.51 14.80 -15.23
C ASP A 74 6.10 13.45 -15.68
N ARG A 75 5.26 12.43 -15.89
CA ARG A 75 5.71 11.11 -16.37
C ARG A 75 5.90 11.13 -17.88
N SER A 76 7.11 11.48 -18.27
CA SER A 76 7.59 11.31 -19.65
C SER A 76 7.48 9.83 -20.05
N GLU A 77 6.56 9.47 -20.94
CA GLU A 77 6.39 8.09 -21.40
C GLU A 77 7.50 7.71 -22.40
N TYR A 78 8.30 6.69 -22.09
CA TYR A 78 9.29 6.11 -23.00
C TYR A 78 8.75 4.83 -23.64
N ARG A 79 8.78 4.71 -24.98
CA ARG A 79 8.28 3.51 -25.67
C ARG A 79 9.38 2.47 -25.83
N CYS A 80 9.06 1.22 -25.50
CA CYS A 80 9.99 0.11 -25.67
C CYS A 80 10.31 -0.10 -27.17
N PRO A 81 11.59 -0.14 -27.57
CA PRO A 81 11.96 -0.36 -28.98
C PRO A 81 11.67 -1.78 -29.49
N SER A 82 11.41 -2.74 -28.59
CA SER A 82 11.19 -4.14 -28.96
C SER A 82 9.71 -4.53 -29.09
N CYS A 83 8.80 -3.87 -28.35
CA CYS A 83 7.38 -4.24 -28.31
C CYS A 83 6.44 -3.03 -28.25
N GLU A 84 6.96 -1.82 -28.41
CA GLU A 84 6.24 -0.53 -28.46
C GLU A 84 5.39 -0.18 -27.23
N THR A 85 5.43 -1.02 -26.21
CA THR A 85 4.73 -0.79 -24.95
C THR A 85 5.27 0.48 -24.29
N PRO A 86 4.40 1.43 -23.90
CA PRO A 86 4.83 2.61 -23.16
C PRO A 86 5.39 2.16 -21.81
N ASN A 87 6.45 2.78 -21.32
CA ASN A 87 7.06 2.52 -20.04
C ASN A 87 7.36 3.87 -19.36
N ASP A 88 7.57 3.82 -18.05
CA ASP A 88 8.07 4.97 -17.31
C ASP A 88 9.47 5.35 -17.83
N SER A 89 9.80 6.65 -17.91
CA SER A 89 11.13 7.10 -18.37
C SER A 89 12.27 6.60 -17.49
N ASN A 90 12.01 6.27 -16.22
CA ASN A 90 12.98 5.70 -15.29
C ASN A 90 12.94 4.16 -15.25
N ALA A 91 12.16 3.51 -16.11
CA ALA A 91 12.11 2.06 -16.18
C ALA A 91 13.38 1.51 -16.87
N ARG A 92 14.13 0.65 -16.17
CA ARG A 92 15.29 -0.05 -16.76
C ARG A 92 14.91 -1.26 -17.62
N TYR A 93 13.70 -1.78 -17.45
CA TYR A 93 13.18 -2.93 -18.17
C TYR A 93 11.75 -2.67 -18.63
N CYS A 94 11.39 -3.22 -19.79
CA CYS A 94 10.03 -3.15 -20.29
C CYS A 94 9.07 -3.97 -19.42
N ARG A 95 7.91 -3.40 -19.08
CA ARG A 95 6.87 -4.09 -18.29
C ARG A 95 6.25 -5.32 -18.98
N GLU A 96 6.32 -5.39 -20.30
CA GLU A 96 5.67 -6.46 -21.08
C GLU A 96 6.68 -7.52 -21.53
N CYS A 97 7.68 -7.11 -22.32
CA CYS A 97 8.63 -8.05 -22.91
C CYS A 97 9.92 -8.22 -22.09
N LEU A 98 10.07 -7.51 -20.97
CA LEU A 98 11.26 -7.51 -20.11
C LEU A 98 12.58 -7.13 -20.80
N ALA A 99 12.51 -6.60 -22.03
CA ALA A 99 13.69 -6.09 -22.73
C ALA A 99 14.29 -4.91 -21.95
N GLN A 100 15.62 -4.85 -21.92
CA GLN A 100 16.34 -3.74 -21.30
C GLN A 100 16.09 -2.46 -22.10
N LEU A 101 15.68 -1.40 -21.40
CA LEU A 101 15.46 -0.08 -21.99
C LEU A 101 16.80 0.66 -21.88
N ALA A 102 17.37 1.06 -23.02
CA ALA A 102 18.62 1.82 -23.00
C ALA A 102 18.34 3.18 -22.36
N GLU A 103 19.05 3.46 -21.27
CA GLU A 103 19.02 4.74 -20.57
C GLU A 103 19.25 5.86 -21.61
N GLY A 104 18.29 6.78 -21.72
CA GLY A 104 18.47 8.02 -22.47
C GLY A 104 19.19 9.04 -21.61
#